data_AF-H6RNZ5-F1
#
_entry.id   AF-H6RNZ5-F1
#
_cell.length_a   1.000
_cell.length_b   1.000
_cell.length_c   1.000
_cell.angle_alpha   90.00
_cell.angle_beta   90.00
_cell.angle_gamma   90.00
#
_symmetry.space_group_name_H-M   'P 1'
#
loop_
_entity.id
_entity.type
_entity.pdbx_description
1 polymer ?
#
loop_
_entity_poly.entity_id
_entity_poly.type
_entity_poly.pdbx_seq_one_letter_code
_entity_poly.pdbx_strand_id
1 'polypeptide(L)'
;MTPTVVLPVIIGGLYAAGVYLLLDRSLTRVLLGFLLLGNATNLLLLSAGGPAGLAPILGYAEPEEISDPLPQALILTAIVITFGIAAFLLAIIYRSWRLVRQEVVEIDEEDRRVALRSGTDADEMDPDDLALEDRPAAHADSLGGDAGGDLAVEGTLARRYSGIASDDVDLPPTERRRR
;
A
#
# COMPACT_ATOMS: atom_id res chain seq x y z
N MET A 1 42.17 10.81 -31.17
CA MET A 1 40.70 10.85 -31.08
C MET A 1 40.32 12.06 -30.24
N THR A 2 39.47 12.95 -30.76
CA THR A 2 38.97 14.11 -30.00
C THR A 2 38.06 13.60 -28.87
N PRO A 3 38.34 13.88 -27.59
CA PRO A 3 37.46 13.45 -26.51
C PRO A 3 36.12 14.19 -26.65
N THR A 4 35.06 13.46 -27.01
CA THR A 4 33.73 14.03 -27.16
C THR A 4 33.11 14.23 -25.78
N VAL A 5 33.04 15.48 -25.32
CA VAL A 5 32.46 15.87 -24.01
C VAL A 5 30.95 15.68 -23.90
N VAL A 6 30.27 15.41 -25.01
CA VAL A 6 28.80 15.27 -25.06
C VAL A 6 28.31 14.14 -24.14
N LEU A 7 28.94 12.96 -24.19
CA LEU A 7 28.49 11.80 -23.41
C LEU A 7 28.63 12.04 -21.89
N PRO A 8 29.77 12.50 -21.35
CA PRO A 8 29.89 12.87 -19.94
C PRO A 8 28.86 13.93 -19.49
N VAL A 9 28.58 14.93 -20.32
CA VAL A 9 27.59 15.98 -20.01
C VAL A 9 26.18 15.39 -19.92
N ILE A 10 25.81 14.49 -20.85
CA ILE A 10 24.53 13.78 -20.80
C ILE A 10 24.45 12.94 -19.52
N ILE A 11 25.47 12.15 -19.21
CA ILE A 11 25.51 11.32 -17.98
C ILE A 11 25.34 12.20 -16.73
N GLY A 12 26.09 13.30 -16.62
CA GLY A 12 25.96 14.25 -15.52
C GLY A 12 24.58 14.87 -15.42
N GLY A 13 23.96 15.21 -16.56
CA GLY A 13 22.59 15.70 -16.63
C GLY A 13 21.55 14.69 -16.15
N LEU A 14 21.67 13.41 -16.54
CA LEU A 14 20.78 12.36 -16.04
C LEU A 14 20.97 12.14 -14.53
N TYR A 15 22.21 12.17 -14.01
CA TYR A 15 22.47 12.08 -12.57
C TYR A 15 21.84 13.25 -11.83
N ALA A 16 22.04 14.49 -12.30
CA ALA A 16 21.46 15.69 -11.69
C ALA A 16 19.92 15.63 -11.65
N ALA A 17 19.29 15.27 -12.78
CA ALA A 17 17.83 15.12 -12.85
C ALA A 17 17.33 13.97 -11.96
N GLY A 18 18.02 12.82 -11.96
CA GLY A 18 17.67 11.66 -11.14
C GLY A 18 17.76 11.95 -9.64
N VAL A 19 18.85 12.56 -9.18
CA VAL A 19 19.03 13.00 -7.78
C VAL A 19 17.99 14.07 -7.41
N TYR A 20 17.70 15.01 -8.30
CA TYR A 20 16.67 16.02 -8.07
C TYR A 20 15.29 15.38 -7.83
N LEU A 21 14.90 14.38 -8.63
CA LEU A 21 13.64 13.66 -8.46
C LEU A 21 13.61 12.79 -7.20
N LEU A 22 14.76 12.26 -6.77
CA LEU A 22 14.90 11.49 -5.52
C LEU A 22 14.65 12.33 -4.27
N LEU A 23 14.92 13.63 -4.34
CA LEU A 23 14.68 14.57 -3.24
C LEU A 23 13.21 15.00 -3.13
N ASP A 24 12.34 14.55 -4.05
CA ASP A 24 10.94 14.90 -4.04
C ASP A 24 10.13 14.08 -3.02
N ARG A 25 9.03 14.66 -2.54
CA ARG A 25 8.08 14.00 -1.62
C ARG A 25 7.20 12.98 -2.32
N SER A 26 7.00 13.11 -3.63
CA SER A 26 6.16 12.18 -4.39
C SER A 26 6.88 10.85 -4.65
N LEU A 27 6.32 9.74 -4.14
CA LEU A 27 6.90 8.40 -4.36
C LEU A 27 7.01 8.04 -5.85
N THR A 28 6.09 8.50 -6.70
CA THR A 28 6.18 8.29 -8.15
C THR A 28 7.38 9.03 -8.75
N ARG A 29 7.69 10.23 -8.24
CA ARG A 29 8.88 10.98 -8.68
C ARG A 29 10.17 10.32 -8.19
N VAL A 30 10.18 9.80 -6.97
CA VAL A 30 11.29 8.98 -6.44
C VAL A 30 11.54 7.75 -7.32
N LEU A 31 10.48 7.04 -7.73
CA LEU A 31 10.57 5.92 -8.68
C LEU A 31 11.23 6.36 -10.00
N LEU A 32 10.73 7.43 -10.62
CA LEU A 32 11.33 7.98 -11.85
C LEU A 32 12.79 8.39 -11.65
N GLY A 33 13.15 8.91 -10.48
CA GLY A 33 14.53 9.22 -10.09
C GLY A 33 15.44 7.99 -10.12
N PHE A 34 15.00 6.87 -9.53
CA PHE A 34 15.74 5.59 -9.61
C PHE A 34 15.89 5.09 -11.04
N LEU A 35 14.85 5.20 -11.88
CA LEU A 35 14.93 4.81 -13.28
C LEU A 35 15.95 5.67 -14.05
N LEU A 36 15.94 6.99 -13.83
CA LEU A 36 16.91 7.91 -14.43
C LEU A 36 18.35 7.62 -13.97
N LEU A 37 18.56 7.40 -12.68
CA LEU A 37 19.87 7.03 -12.14
C LEU A 37 20.38 5.69 -12.66
N GLY A 38 19.50 4.70 -12.79
CA GLY A 38 19.85 3.40 -13.38
C GLY A 38 20.34 3.55 -14.81
N ASN A 39 19.63 4.34 -15.64
CA ASN A 39 20.06 4.66 -17.00
C ASN A 39 21.38 5.44 -17.03
N ALA A 40 21.56 6.42 -16.15
CA ALA A 40 22.82 7.17 -16.05
C ALA A 40 24.01 6.25 -15.71
N THR A 41 23.82 5.33 -14.77
CA THR A 41 24.83 4.35 -14.34
C THR A 41 25.17 3.37 -15.47
N ASN A 42 24.16 2.92 -16.23
CA ASN A 42 24.39 2.05 -17.39
C ASN A 42 25.23 2.76 -18.47
N LEU A 43 24.93 4.03 -18.75
CA LEU A 43 25.72 4.84 -19.69
C LEU A 43 27.13 5.11 -19.17
N LEU A 44 27.29 5.30 -17.86
CA LEU A 44 28.60 5.47 -17.23
C LEU A 44 29.45 4.20 -17.36
N LEU A 45 28.87 3.02 -17.10
CA LEU A 45 29.55 1.73 -17.30
C LEU A 45 29.92 1.52 -18.77
N LEU A 46 29.02 1.86 -19.70
CA LEU A 46 29.32 1.78 -21.12
C LEU A 46 30.48 2.69 -21.51
N SER A 47 30.52 3.91 -20.99
CA SER A 47 31.61 4.86 -21.21
C SER A 47 32.95 4.37 -20.63
N ALA A 48 32.93 3.53 -19.61
CA ALA A 48 34.14 2.93 -19.04
C ALA A 48 34.69 1.77 -19.88
N GLY A 49 33.87 1.16 -20.75
CA GLY A 49 34.23 0.00 -21.55
C GLY A 49 35.10 0.26 -22.78
N GLY A 50 35.54 1.51 -22.98
CA GLY A 50 36.47 1.86 -24.04
C GLY A 50 35.82 2.12 -25.41
N PRO A 51 36.60 2.09 -26.50
CA PRO A 51 36.13 2.37 -27.85
C PRO A 51 35.01 1.42 -28.30
N ALA A 52 34.13 1.91 -29.18
CA ALA A 52 33.13 1.06 -29.80
C ALA A 52 33.82 0.01 -30.70
N GLY A 53 33.60 -1.26 -30.39
CA GLY A 53 34.00 -2.40 -31.20
C GLY A 53 32.79 -3.22 -31.66
N LEU A 54 33.06 -4.39 -32.22
CA LEU A 54 32.08 -5.39 -32.61
C LEU A 54 31.53 -6.14 -31.38
N ALA A 55 30.40 -6.83 -31.58
CA ALA A 55 29.78 -7.61 -30.52
C ALA A 55 30.74 -8.72 -30.03
N PRO A 56 30.85 -8.95 -28.70
CA PRO A 56 31.73 -9.97 -28.13
C PRO A 56 31.17 -11.38 -28.32
N ILE A 57 31.14 -11.83 -29.57
CA ILE A 57 30.69 -13.16 -29.98
C ILE A 57 31.89 -13.86 -30.62
N LEU A 58 32.33 -14.96 -30.00
CA LEU A 58 33.46 -15.74 -30.48
C LEU A 58 33.19 -16.28 -31.90
N GLY A 59 34.16 -16.12 -32.79
CA GLY A 59 34.10 -16.59 -34.18
C GLY A 59 33.43 -15.63 -35.16
N TYR A 60 33.01 -14.44 -34.72
CA TYR A 60 32.38 -13.43 -35.59
C TYR A 60 33.32 -12.28 -35.99
N ALA A 61 34.35 -12.00 -35.18
CA ALA A 61 35.32 -10.93 -35.38
C ALA A 61 36.68 -11.30 -34.76
N GLU A 62 37.74 -10.59 -35.18
CA GLU A 62 39.06 -10.71 -34.55
C GLU A 62 39.02 -10.17 -33.10
N PRO A 63 39.79 -10.76 -32.16
CA PRO A 63 39.76 -10.37 -30.74
C PRO A 63 40.04 -8.87 -30.49
N GLU A 64 40.80 -8.23 -31.37
CA GLU A 64 41.17 -6.82 -31.30
C GLU A 64 40.05 -5.87 -31.73
N GLU A 65 39.06 -6.36 -32.46
CA GLU A 65 37.91 -5.59 -32.93
C GLU A 65 36.72 -5.71 -31.98
N ILE A 66 36.77 -6.63 -31.01
CA ILE A 66 35.69 -6.92 -30.08
C ILE A 66 35.64 -5.90 -28.93
N SER A 67 34.43 -5.42 -28.61
CA SER A 67 34.19 -4.59 -27.43
C SER A 67 34.39 -5.36 -26.13
N ASP A 68 34.85 -4.70 -25.06
CA ASP A 68 35.03 -5.33 -23.75
C ASP A 68 33.72 -5.97 -23.24
N PRO A 69 33.67 -7.30 -23.02
CA PRO A 69 32.47 -7.98 -22.53
C PRO A 69 32.18 -7.72 -21.05
N LEU A 70 33.15 -7.29 -20.26
CA LEU A 70 33.00 -7.13 -18.81
C LEU A 70 31.99 -6.01 -18.45
N PRO A 71 32.11 -4.77 -18.98
CA PRO A 71 31.12 -3.72 -18.78
C PRO A 71 29.72 -4.13 -19.26
N GLN A 72 29.61 -4.92 -20.34
CA GLN A 72 28.33 -5.36 -20.88
C GLN A 72 27.60 -6.31 -19.92
N ALA A 73 28.31 -7.26 -19.34
CA ALA A 73 27.76 -8.17 -18.32
C ALA A 73 27.33 -7.40 -17.05
N LEU A 74 28.11 -6.39 -16.64
CA LEU A 74 27.76 -5.53 -15.51
C LEU A 74 26.50 -4.70 -15.79
N ILE A 75 26.35 -4.16 -16.99
CA ILE A 75 25.15 -3.40 -17.39
C ILE A 75 23.91 -4.29 -17.35
N LEU A 76 23.98 -5.53 -17.86
CA LEU A 76 22.85 -6.47 -17.79
C LEU A 76 22.42 -6.72 -16.33
N THR A 77 23.40 -6.90 -15.44
CA THR A 77 23.15 -7.08 -14.00
C THR A 77 22.52 -5.83 -13.38
N ALA A 78 23.03 -4.65 -13.72
CA ALA A 78 22.51 -3.37 -13.23
C ALA A 78 21.06 -3.13 -13.69
N ILE A 79 20.71 -3.50 -14.92
CA ILE A 79 19.35 -3.41 -15.46
C ILE A 79 18.39 -4.28 -14.63
N VAL A 80 18.76 -5.53 -14.34
CA VAL A 80 17.91 -6.46 -13.57
C VAL A 80 17.72 -5.97 -12.13
N ILE A 81 18.77 -5.48 -11.49
CA ILE A 81 18.68 -4.90 -10.13
C ILE A 81 17.78 -3.66 -10.14
N THR A 82 17.96 -2.76 -11.11
CA THR A 82 17.14 -1.56 -11.24
C THR A 82 15.67 -1.92 -11.47
N PHE A 83 15.40 -2.93 -12.31
CA PHE A 83 14.05 -3.43 -12.52
C PHE A 83 13.44 -4.01 -11.24
N GLY A 84 14.22 -4.78 -10.47
CA GLY A 84 13.77 -5.32 -9.17
C GLY A 84 13.42 -4.22 -8.17
N ILE A 85 14.27 -3.20 -8.03
CA ILE A 85 14.01 -2.03 -7.18
C ILE A 85 12.78 -1.26 -7.66
N ALA A 86 12.65 -1.04 -8.97
CA ALA A 86 11.51 -0.34 -9.56
C ALA A 86 10.19 -1.10 -9.33
N ALA A 87 10.17 -2.42 -9.53
CA ALA A 87 9.01 -3.26 -9.27
C ALA A 87 8.63 -3.26 -7.78
N PHE A 88 9.62 -3.34 -6.90
CA PHE A 88 9.42 -3.27 -5.46
C PHE A 88 8.84 -1.92 -5.01
N LEU A 89 9.43 -0.81 -5.47
CA LEU A 89 8.92 0.53 -5.19
C LEU A 89 7.52 0.72 -5.76
N LEU A 90 7.26 0.23 -6.97
CA LEU A 90 5.93 0.28 -7.58
C LEU A 90 4.89 -0.49 -6.76
N ALA A 91 5.26 -1.66 -6.22
CA ALA A 91 4.41 -2.42 -5.31
C ALA A 91 4.10 -1.66 -4.01
N ILE A 92 5.09 -0.97 -3.44
CA ILE A 92 4.89 -0.10 -2.26
C ILE A 92 3.98 1.07 -2.59
N ILE A 93 4.19 1.74 -3.73
CA ILE A 93 3.34 2.85 -4.20
C ILE A 93 1.90 2.38 -4.33
N TYR A 94 1.69 1.23 -4.99
CA TYR A 94 0.37 0.64 -5.15
C TYR A 94 -0.28 0.29 -3.81
N ARG A 95 0.47 -0.33 -2.89
CA ARG A 95 -0.03 -0.68 -1.56
C ARG A 95 -0.40 0.56 -0.74
N SER A 96 0.44 1.58 -0.76
CA SER A 96 0.18 2.85 -0.05
C SER A 96 -1.08 3.52 -0.58
N TRP A 97 -1.26 3.55 -1.90
CA TRP A 97 -2.48 4.10 -2.51
C TRP A 97 -3.74 3.32 -2.14
N ARG A 98 -3.66 1.98 -2.10
CA ARG A 98 -4.77 1.11 -1.66
C ARG A 98 -5.17 1.40 -0.21
N LEU A 99 -4.20 1.52 0.70
CA LEU A 99 -4.47 1.77 2.12
C LEU A 99 -5.10 3.14 2.35
N VAL A 100 -4.54 4.20 1.75
CA VAL A 100 -5.08 5.57 1.88
C VAL A 100 -6.51 5.65 1.32
N ARG A 101 -6.81 4.91 0.24
CA ARG A 101 -8.16 4.92 -0.34
C ARG A 101 -9.20 4.19 0.51
N GLN A 102 -8.82 3.19 1.31
CA GLN A 102 -9.74 2.47 2.19
C GLN A 102 -10.09 3.25 3.47
N GLU A 103 -9.35 4.31 3.79
CA GLU A 103 -9.63 5.18 4.95
C GLU A 103 -10.72 6.22 4.65
N VAL A 104 -11.09 6.43 3.38
CA VAL A 104 -12.20 7.31 3.01
C VAL A 104 -13.52 6.58 3.27
N VAL A 105 -14.04 6.70 4.47
CA VAL A 105 -15.40 6.27 4.84
C VAL A 105 -16.39 7.20 4.13
N GLU A 106 -17.36 6.61 3.44
CA GLU A 106 -18.44 7.36 2.81
C GLU A 106 -19.35 7.93 3.90
N ILE A 107 -19.65 9.23 3.85
CA ILE A 107 -20.56 9.87 4.80
C ILE A 107 -21.98 9.39 4.46
N ASP A 108 -22.55 8.55 5.31
CA ASP A 108 -23.89 8.03 5.14
C ASP A 108 -24.96 8.88 5.86
N GLU A 109 -26.23 8.47 5.72
CA GLU A 109 -27.33 9.19 6.36
C GLU A 109 -27.24 9.14 7.89
N GLU A 110 -26.60 8.11 8.45
CA GLU A 110 -26.42 7.93 9.89
C GLU A 110 -25.40 8.93 10.44
N ASP A 111 -24.28 9.16 9.75
CA ASP A 111 -23.31 10.20 10.10
C ASP A 111 -23.97 11.59 10.18
N ARG A 112 -24.91 11.86 9.27
CA ARG A 112 -25.68 13.12 9.28
C ARG A 112 -26.66 13.18 10.45
N ARG A 113 -27.30 12.07 10.82
CA ARG A 113 -28.18 11.99 12.00
C ARG A 113 -27.40 12.22 13.29
N VAL A 114 -26.21 11.61 13.42
CA VAL A 114 -25.31 11.81 14.55
C VAL A 114 -24.80 13.25 14.61
N ALA A 115 -24.42 13.86 13.49
CA ALA A 115 -23.97 15.25 13.46
C ALA A 115 -25.08 16.27 13.82
N LEU A 116 -26.34 15.91 13.59
CA LEU A 116 -27.50 16.73 13.95
C LEU A 116 -28.01 16.46 15.38
N ARG A 117 -27.62 15.33 16.01
CA ARG A 117 -27.80 15.14 17.45
C ARG A 117 -26.91 16.14 18.17
N SER A 118 -27.50 17.21 18.69
CA SER A 118 -26.81 18.06 19.67
C SER A 118 -26.47 17.18 20.87
N GLY A 119 -25.20 17.15 21.29
CA GLY A 119 -24.72 16.30 22.40
C GLY A 119 -25.33 16.63 23.78
N THR A 120 -26.46 17.32 23.82
CA THR A 120 -27.19 17.75 25.02
C THR A 120 -28.27 16.75 25.42
N ASP A 121 -28.71 15.84 24.55
CA ASP A 121 -29.99 15.15 24.77
C ASP A 121 -29.90 13.71 25.29
N ALA A 122 -28.77 12.99 25.13
CA ALA A 122 -28.72 11.56 25.48
C ALA A 122 -28.43 11.28 26.97
N ASP A 123 -27.61 12.11 27.62
CA ASP A 123 -27.27 11.95 29.05
C ASP A 123 -28.19 12.77 29.98
N GLU A 124 -28.95 13.74 29.44
CA GLU A 124 -29.82 14.65 30.22
C GLU A 124 -31.32 14.33 30.09
N MET A 125 -31.75 13.57 29.08
CA MET A 125 -33.17 13.15 28.92
C MET A 125 -33.48 11.89 29.74
N ASP A 126 -34.66 11.85 30.35
CA ASP A 126 -35.18 10.65 31.00
C ASP A 126 -35.28 9.52 29.95
N PRO A 127 -34.72 8.31 30.19
CA PRO A 127 -34.82 7.18 29.26
C PRO A 127 -36.25 6.82 28.85
N ASP A 128 -37.26 7.22 29.65
CA ASP A 128 -38.67 7.05 29.29
C ASP A 128 -39.20 8.04 28.23
N ASP A 129 -38.47 9.12 27.94
CA ASP A 129 -38.84 10.08 26.89
C ASP A 129 -38.16 9.81 25.54
N LEU A 130 -37.25 8.82 25.48
CA LEU A 130 -36.61 8.40 24.24
C LEU A 130 -37.54 7.53 23.38
N ALA A 131 -37.43 7.68 22.05
CA ALA A 131 -38.07 6.79 21.09
C ALA A 131 -37.65 5.34 21.39
N LEU A 132 -38.59 4.39 21.25
CA LEU A 132 -38.37 2.98 21.65
C LEU A 132 -37.12 2.34 21.02
N GLU A 133 -36.74 2.80 19.83
CA GLU A 133 -35.58 2.33 19.07
C GLU A 133 -34.24 2.88 19.62
N ASP A 134 -34.28 4.00 20.33
CA ASP A 134 -33.12 4.73 20.87
C ASP A 134 -32.90 4.50 22.37
N ARG A 135 -33.83 3.79 23.05
CA ARG A 135 -33.68 3.48 24.47
C ARG A 135 -32.46 2.58 24.67
N PRO A 136 -31.51 2.92 25.56
CA PRO A 136 -30.43 2.01 25.89
C PRO A 136 -31.08 0.72 26.39
N ALA A 137 -30.68 -0.42 25.82
CA ALA A 137 -31.19 -1.72 26.21
C ALA A 137 -31.07 -1.82 27.72
N ALA A 138 -32.22 -1.69 28.41
CA ALA A 138 -32.24 -1.63 29.84
C ALA A 138 -31.48 -2.85 30.33
N HIS A 139 -30.40 -2.63 31.08
CA HIS A 139 -29.85 -3.68 31.91
C HIS A 139 -31.00 -4.09 32.80
N ALA A 140 -31.68 -5.17 32.43
CA ALA A 140 -32.80 -5.72 33.16
C ALA A 140 -32.23 -6.17 34.49
N ASP A 141 -32.22 -5.24 35.45
CA ASP A 141 -31.86 -5.53 36.81
C ASP A 141 -32.92 -6.50 37.31
N SER A 142 -32.37 -7.60 37.79
CA SER A 142 -33.03 -8.77 38.32
C SER A 142 -34.31 -8.46 39.09
N LEU A 143 -35.38 -9.20 38.75
CA LEU A 143 -36.28 -9.93 39.67
C LEU A 143 -37.67 -10.13 39.01
N GLY A 144 -37.91 -11.31 38.45
CA GLY A 144 -39.26 -11.73 38.04
C GLY A 144 -39.22 -12.70 36.86
N GLY A 145 -39.28 -14.00 37.17
CA GLY A 145 -39.01 -15.06 36.21
C GLY A 145 -40.06 -15.22 35.12
N ASP A 146 -39.56 -15.55 33.92
CA ASP A 146 -40.17 -16.55 33.05
C ASP A 146 -39.07 -17.20 32.18
N ALA A 147 -38.84 -18.49 32.39
CA ALA A 147 -37.87 -19.28 31.63
C ALA A 147 -38.31 -19.57 30.18
N GLY A 148 -39.41 -18.97 29.72
CA GLY A 148 -39.95 -19.13 28.37
C GLY A 148 -39.37 -18.18 27.31
N GLY A 149 -38.79 -17.05 27.70
CA GLY A 149 -38.31 -16.03 26.75
C GLY A 149 -37.02 -16.41 26.02
N ASP A 150 -36.05 -16.98 26.74
CA ASP A 150 -34.71 -17.26 26.20
C ASP A 150 -34.74 -18.29 25.05
N LEU A 151 -35.57 -19.33 25.17
CA LEU A 151 -35.71 -20.37 24.13
C LEU A 151 -36.36 -19.83 22.85
N ALA A 152 -37.24 -18.83 22.97
CA ALA A 152 -37.89 -18.20 21.83
C ALA A 152 -36.92 -17.27 21.07
N VAL A 153 -36.07 -16.55 21.80
CA VAL A 153 -35.05 -15.67 21.22
C VAL A 153 -33.96 -16.50 20.54
N GLU A 154 -33.48 -17.55 21.20
CA GLU A 154 -32.45 -18.45 20.66
C GLU A 154 -32.93 -19.22 19.42
N GLY A 155 -34.20 -19.67 19.40
CA GLY A 155 -34.80 -20.30 18.23
C GLY A 155 -35.03 -19.34 17.05
N THR A 156 -35.18 -18.04 17.32
CA THR A 156 -35.34 -17.01 16.28
C THR A 156 -33.99 -16.61 15.69
N LEU A 157 -32.94 -16.49 16.52
CA LEU A 157 -31.57 -16.29 16.04
C LEU A 157 -31.05 -17.50 15.28
N ALA A 158 -31.26 -18.72 15.79
CA ALA A 158 -30.81 -19.94 15.12
C ALA A 158 -31.42 -20.10 13.71
N ARG A 159 -32.68 -19.67 13.51
CA ARG A 159 -33.32 -19.65 12.18
C ARG A 159 -32.79 -18.54 11.27
N ARG A 160 -32.43 -17.38 11.82
CA ARG A 160 -31.92 -16.25 11.04
C ARG A 160 -30.45 -16.45 10.61
N TYR A 161 -29.67 -17.24 11.36
CA TYR A 161 -28.24 -17.41 11.15
C TYR A 161 -27.79 -18.83 10.72
N SER A 162 -28.73 -19.74 10.44
CA SER A 162 -28.44 -21.13 10.03
C SER A 162 -27.67 -21.27 8.70
N GLY A 163 -27.52 -20.19 7.94
CA GLY A 163 -26.80 -20.15 6.67
C GLY A 163 -25.37 -19.58 6.73
N ILE A 164 -24.88 -19.20 7.91
CA ILE A 164 -23.54 -18.61 8.08
C ILE A 164 -22.67 -19.61 8.84
N ALA A 165 -21.49 -19.93 8.30
CA ALA A 165 -20.54 -20.83 8.97
C ALA A 165 -20.04 -20.16 10.27
N SER A 166 -20.03 -20.91 11.37
CA SER A 166 -19.65 -20.42 12.71
C SER A 166 -18.23 -19.83 12.79
N ASP A 167 -17.36 -20.11 11.81
CA ASP A 167 -15.98 -19.63 11.77
C ASP A 167 -15.84 -18.17 11.31
N ASP A 168 -16.89 -17.55 10.75
CA ASP A 168 -16.89 -16.15 10.29
C ASP A 168 -17.45 -15.15 11.32
N VAL A 169 -17.78 -15.61 12.54
CA VAL A 169 -18.34 -14.76 13.59
C VAL A 169 -17.23 -14.41 14.60
N ASP A 170 -16.54 -13.30 14.33
CA ASP A 170 -15.51 -12.75 15.22
C ASP A 170 -16.18 -12.05 16.42
N LEU A 171 -16.46 -12.82 17.47
CA LEU A 171 -16.98 -12.28 18.73
C LEU A 171 -15.83 -11.58 19.48
N PRO A 172 -16.00 -10.33 19.95
CA PRO A 172 -15.01 -9.71 20.82
C PRO A 172 -14.82 -10.57 22.08
N PRO A 173 -13.58 -10.72 22.57
CA PRO A 173 -13.29 -11.58 23.71
C PRO A 173 -14.10 -11.11 24.92
N THR A 174 -14.92 -12.00 25.46
CA THR A 174 -15.68 -11.74 26.69
C THR A 174 -14.70 -11.69 27.86
N GLU A 175 -14.29 -10.48 28.24
CA GLU A 175 -13.55 -10.27 29.49
C GLU A 175 -14.46 -10.62 30.67
N ARG A 176 -14.38 -11.87 31.14
CA ARG A 176 -14.91 -12.25 32.45
C ARG A 176 -14.09 -11.56 33.52
N ARG A 177 -14.50 -10.35 33.89
CA ARG A 177 -13.99 -9.65 35.07
C ARG A 177 -14.44 -10.41 36.32
N ARG A 178 -13.62 -11.36 36.78
CA ARG A 178 -13.74 -11.97 38.10
C ARG A 178 -13.56 -10.86 39.14
N ARG A 179 -14.60 -10.64 39.95
CA ARG A 179 -14.45 -9.97 41.24
C ARG A 179 -13.74 -10.89 42.23
#